data_AF-A0A3D3W6T0-F1
#
_entry.id   AF-A0A3D3W6T0-F1
#
_cell.length_a   1.000
_cell.length_b   1.000
_cell.length_c   1.000
_cell.angle_alpha   90.00
_cell.angle_beta   90.00
_cell.angle_gamma   90.00
#
_symmetry.space_group_name_H-M   'P 1'
#
loop_
_entity.id
_entity.type
_entity.pdbx_description
1 polymer ?
#
loop_
_entity_poly.entity_id
_entity_poly.type
_entity_poly.pdbx_seq_one_letter_code
_entity_poly.pdbx_strand_id
1 'polypeptide(L)'
;MPASDTTVIWRFLDGRTGHENQVLALTESLARRRSCLFHDLQITPELQGLRALRSPSLQLMTPAHPPHLLIGAGHSTHLPMLAARHRFGGKTVVLMKPSLPARLFDACFVPMHDRIWLKSPSIHRTEGVLSRA
;
A
#
# COMPACT_ATOMS: atom_id res chain seq x y z
N MET A 1 12.78 23.74 -15.31
CA MET A 1 11.45 24.10 -14.77
C MET A 1 10.47 22.99 -15.10
N PRO A 2 9.48 22.65 -14.24
CA PRO A 2 9.15 23.23 -12.94
C PRO A 2 9.43 22.24 -11.78
N ALA A 3 9.04 22.61 -10.56
CA ALA A 3 9.24 21.89 -9.31
C ALA A 3 8.65 20.45 -9.28
N SER A 4 9.18 19.60 -8.38
CA SER A 4 8.46 18.45 -7.78
C SER A 4 8.54 17.06 -8.44
N ASP A 5 9.72 16.47 -8.66
CA ASP A 5 9.84 15.05 -9.11
C ASP A 5 9.91 14.03 -7.95
N THR A 6 9.38 14.43 -6.78
CA THR A 6 9.37 13.57 -5.58
C THR A 6 8.12 12.70 -5.58
N THR A 7 8.31 11.38 -5.60
CA THR A 7 7.22 10.42 -5.49
C THR A 7 6.73 10.36 -4.04
N VAL A 8 5.53 10.86 -3.79
CA VAL A 8 4.87 10.76 -2.49
C VAL A 8 4.27 9.36 -2.32
N ILE A 9 4.70 8.64 -1.29
CA ILE A 9 4.34 7.25 -1.01
C ILE A 9 3.73 7.15 0.39
N TRP A 10 2.49 6.70 0.46
CA TRP A 10 1.82 6.40 1.72
C TRP A 10 2.02 4.94 2.07
N ARG A 11 2.60 4.67 3.25
CA ARG A 11 2.91 3.33 3.75
C ARG A 11 1.91 2.96 4.83
N PHE A 12 1.14 1.90 4.59
CA PHE A 12 0.16 1.38 5.53
C PHE A 12 0.81 0.28 6.38
N LEU A 13 0.93 0.54 7.68
CA LEU A 13 1.68 -0.28 8.62
C LEU A 13 0.71 -0.89 9.64
N ASP A 14 0.64 -2.23 9.71
CA ASP A 14 -0.37 -2.93 10.51
C ASP A 14 0.14 -3.47 11.85
N GLY A 15 1.36 -3.10 12.25
CA GLY A 15 2.02 -3.53 13.48
C GLY A 15 2.62 -4.93 13.39
N ARG A 16 2.47 -5.66 12.27
CA ARG A 16 3.07 -6.98 12.10
C ARG A 16 4.44 -6.85 11.44
N THR A 17 5.50 -7.18 12.17
CA THR A 17 6.90 -7.03 11.73
C THR A 17 7.16 -7.60 10.34
N GLY A 18 6.61 -8.78 10.02
CA GLY A 18 6.78 -9.40 8.70
C GLY A 18 6.12 -8.64 7.55
N HIS A 19 5.01 -7.94 7.80
CA HIS A 19 4.33 -7.12 6.80
C HIS A 19 5.05 -5.77 6.62
N GLU A 20 5.36 -5.12 7.74
CA GLU A 20 6.05 -3.82 7.73
C GLU A 20 7.42 -3.93 7.08
N ASN A 21 8.18 -5.00 7.33
CA ASN A 21 9.46 -5.23 6.68
C ASN A 21 9.34 -5.30 5.15
N GLN A 22 8.25 -5.84 4.60
CA GLN A 22 8.04 -5.89 3.15
C GLN A 22 7.75 -4.50 2.58
N VAL A 23 6.89 -3.73 3.24
CA VAL A 23 6.57 -2.35 2.85
C VAL A 23 7.82 -1.49 2.89
N LEU A 24 8.62 -1.61 3.96
CA LEU A 24 9.87 -0.89 4.12
C LEU A 24 10.90 -1.32 3.08
N ALA A 25 11.10 -2.62 2.86
CA ALA A 25 12.02 -3.14 1.85
C ALA A 25 11.72 -2.60 0.44
N LEU A 26 10.45 -2.60 0.03
CA LEU A 26 10.05 -2.05 -1.27
C LEU A 26 10.28 -0.54 -1.33
N THR A 27 9.83 0.20 -0.32
CA THR A 27 9.89 1.67 -0.32
C THR A 27 11.32 2.19 -0.25
N GLU A 28 12.20 1.54 0.52
CA GLU A 28 13.64 1.83 0.54
C GLU A 28 14.28 1.53 -0.82
N SER A 29 13.89 0.44 -1.47
CA SER A 29 14.37 0.10 -2.82
C SER A 29 13.93 1.10 -3.89
N LEU A 30 12.73 1.68 -3.75
CA LEU A 30 12.26 2.77 -4.59
C LEU A 30 13.04 4.07 -4.33
N ALA A 31 13.29 4.41 -3.05
CA ALA A 31 14.08 5.59 -2.69
C ALA A 31 15.52 5.54 -3.22
N ARG A 32 16.11 4.35 -3.36
CA ARG A 32 17.43 4.20 -4.01
C ARG A 32 17.44 4.55 -5.50
N ARG A 33 16.27 4.63 -6.14
CA ARG A 33 16.12 4.86 -7.60
C ARG A 33 15.48 6.20 -7.93
N ARG A 34 14.69 6.79 -7.03
CA ARG A 34 13.96 8.05 -7.26
C ARG A 34 13.78 8.82 -5.94
N SER A 35 13.67 10.14 -6.02
CA SER A 35 13.28 10.97 -4.87
C SER A 35 11.91 10.53 -4.35
N CYS A 36 11.82 10.20 -3.07
CA CYS A 36 10.59 9.72 -2.45
C CYS A 36 10.30 10.50 -1.16
N LEU A 37 9.03 10.85 -0.95
CA LEU A 37 8.52 11.38 0.31
C LEU A 37 7.59 10.34 0.92
N PHE A 38 7.85 9.95 2.17
CA PHE A 38 7.09 8.91 2.85
C PHE A 38 6.10 9.50 3.86
N HIS A 39 4.88 8.97 3.88
CA HIS A 39 3.91 9.19 4.94
C HIS A 39 3.44 7.86 5.51
N ASP A 40 3.61 7.68 6.81
CA ASP A 40 3.27 6.44 7.49
C ASP A 40 1.87 6.53 8.10
N LEU A 41 1.04 5.57 7.75
CA LEU A 41 -0.30 5.40 8.28
C LEU A 41 -0.34 4.12 9.08
N GLN A 42 -0.31 4.26 10.40
CA GLN A 42 -0.51 3.17 11.33
C GLN A 42 -1.98 2.72 11.28
N ILE A 43 -2.22 1.44 11.02
CA ILE A 43 -3.57 0.88 11.02
C ILE A 43 -4.04 0.72 12.46
N THR A 44 -4.79 1.73 12.92
CA THR A 44 -5.50 1.67 14.20
C THR A 44 -6.76 0.80 14.07
N PRO A 45 -7.35 0.32 15.17
CA PRO A 45 -8.63 -0.41 15.14
C PRO A 45 -9.77 0.33 14.43
N GLU A 46 -9.76 1.66 14.43
CA GLU A 46 -10.73 2.51 13.74
C GLU A 46 -10.56 2.48 12.21
N LEU A 47 -9.33 2.25 11.76
CA LEU A 47 -8.95 2.09 10.37
C LEU A 47 -8.99 0.62 9.95
N GLN A 48 -9.74 -0.26 10.61
CA GLN A 48 -9.86 -1.66 10.17
C GLN A 48 -11.22 -1.93 9.54
N GLY A 49 -11.22 -2.79 8.52
CA GLY A 49 -12.45 -3.26 7.90
C GLY A 49 -13.22 -2.13 7.21
N LEU A 50 -14.55 -2.25 7.22
CA LEU A 50 -15.46 -1.26 6.63
C LEU A 50 -15.47 0.08 7.39
N ARG A 51 -14.95 0.12 8.63
CA ARG A 51 -14.86 1.36 9.42
C ARG A 51 -13.93 2.37 8.78
N ALA A 52 -12.88 1.91 8.08
CA ALA A 52 -11.98 2.77 7.34
C ALA A 52 -12.70 3.65 6.30
N LEU A 53 -13.78 3.17 5.68
CA LEU A 53 -14.58 3.94 4.72
C LEU A 53 -15.30 5.14 5.36
N ARG A 54 -15.50 5.09 6.69
CA ARG A 54 -16.17 6.14 7.47
C ARG A 54 -15.27 6.75 8.53
N SER A 55 -13.97 6.49 8.49
CA SER A 55 -13.05 6.97 9.51
C SER A 55 -12.96 8.50 9.47
N PRO A 56 -13.29 9.21 10.57
CA PRO A 56 -13.11 10.65 10.66
C PRO A 56 -11.66 11.05 10.41
N SER A 57 -10.70 10.23 10.86
CA SER A 57 -9.27 10.44 10.64
C SER A 57 -8.94 10.56 9.15
N LEU A 58 -9.43 9.66 8.31
CA LEU A 58 -9.25 9.76 6.85
C LEU A 58 -10.08 10.87 6.21
N GLN A 59 -11.28 11.16 6.73
CA GLN A 59 -12.17 12.17 6.16
C GLN A 59 -11.67 13.61 6.40
N LEU A 60 -11.15 13.87 7.60
CA LEU A 60 -10.65 15.17 8.04
C LEU A 60 -9.20 15.43 7.61
N MET A 61 -8.49 14.38 7.16
CA MET A 61 -7.14 14.51 6.63
C MET A 61 -7.11 15.42 5.39
N THR A 62 -6.26 16.43 5.45
CA THR A 62 -5.97 17.37 4.37
C THR A 62 -4.47 17.35 4.09
N PRO A 63 -3.98 16.32 3.38
CA PRO A 63 -2.55 16.15 3.19
C PRO A 63 -2.01 17.27 2.28
N ALA A 64 -0.90 17.89 2.71
CA ALA A 64 -0.20 18.89 1.90
C ALA A 64 0.25 18.32 0.54
N HIS A 65 0.54 17.02 0.48
CA HIS A 65 0.88 16.32 -0.74
C HIS A 65 0.03 15.04 -0.89
N PRO A 66 -0.80 14.92 -1.94
CA PRO A 66 -1.55 13.69 -2.20
C PRO A 66 -0.61 12.53 -2.58
N PRO A 67 -1.00 11.28 -2.30
CA PRO A 67 -0.18 10.11 -2.61
C PRO A 67 -0.12 9.84 -4.12
N HIS A 68 1.07 9.51 -4.61
CA HIS A 68 1.24 8.86 -5.91
C HIS A 68 1.08 7.34 -5.77
N LEU A 69 1.64 6.77 -4.69
CA LEU A 69 1.56 5.35 -4.37
C LEU A 69 0.99 5.16 -2.96
N LEU A 70 0.14 4.16 -2.81
CA LEU A 70 -0.35 3.64 -1.54
C LEU A 70 0.15 2.20 -1.45
N ILE A 71 1.01 1.91 -0.47
CA ILE A 71 1.68 0.61 -0.34
C ILE A 71 1.34 0.01 1.02
N GLY A 72 0.92 -1.25 1.02
CA GLY A 72 0.60 -1.97 2.24
C GLY A 72 0.84 -3.48 2.11
N ALA A 73 1.05 -4.10 3.27
CA ALA A 73 1.08 -5.54 3.44
C ALA A 73 0.18 -5.90 4.63
N GLY A 74 -0.56 -6.99 4.52
CA GLY A 74 -1.52 -7.42 5.54
C GLY A 74 -2.98 -7.11 5.19
N HIS A 75 -3.87 -8.03 5.57
CA HIS A 75 -5.31 -7.94 5.28
C HIS A 75 -5.95 -6.64 5.79
N SER A 76 -5.53 -6.18 6.96
CA SER A 76 -6.03 -4.98 7.62
C SER A 76 -5.74 -3.69 6.83
N THR A 77 -4.75 -3.69 5.94
CA THR A 77 -4.39 -2.53 5.12
C THR A 77 -5.28 -2.33 3.90
N HIS A 78 -5.95 -3.39 3.41
CA HIS A 78 -6.68 -3.37 2.15
C HIS A 78 -7.78 -2.30 2.08
N LEU A 79 -8.74 -2.31 3.02
CA LEU A 79 -9.84 -1.34 3.01
C LEU A 79 -9.38 0.09 3.30
N PRO A 80 -8.45 0.34 4.25
CA PRO A 80 -7.81 1.65 4.41
C PRO A 80 -7.16 2.18 3.14
N MET A 81 -6.43 1.34 2.42
CA MET A 81 -5.79 1.72 1.17
C MET A 81 -6.82 2.09 0.10
N LEU A 82 -7.92 1.32 -0.02
CA LEU A 82 -8.99 1.63 -0.96
C LEU A 82 -9.75 2.91 -0.55
N ALA A 83 -9.97 3.14 0.74
CA ALA A 83 -10.58 4.36 1.26
C ALA A 83 -9.70 5.59 0.97
N ALA A 84 -8.41 5.49 1.25
CA ALA A 84 -7.44 6.53 0.97
C ALA A 84 -7.30 6.79 -0.53
N ARG A 85 -7.28 5.73 -1.36
CA ARG A 85 -7.29 5.86 -2.83
C ARG A 85 -8.52 6.62 -3.32
N HIS A 86 -9.69 6.25 -2.82
CA HIS A 86 -10.94 6.93 -3.20
C HIS A 86 -10.92 8.41 -2.82
N ARG A 87 -10.31 8.76 -1.68
CA ARG A 87 -10.30 10.13 -1.16
C ARG A 87 -9.19 11.02 -1.74
N PHE A 88 -7.99 10.47 -1.90
CA PHE A 88 -6.76 11.20 -2.19
C PHE A 88 -6.12 10.83 -3.53
N GLY A 89 -6.67 9.84 -4.25
CA GLY A 89 -6.10 9.34 -5.50
C GLY A 89 -4.93 8.39 -5.28
N GLY A 90 -4.00 8.36 -6.23
CA GLY A 90 -2.83 7.48 -6.19
C GLY A 90 -3.10 6.03 -6.63
N LYS A 91 -2.02 5.25 -6.71
CA LYS A 91 -2.02 3.84 -7.15
C LYS A 91 -1.84 2.90 -5.97
N THR A 92 -2.69 1.88 -5.85
CA THR A 92 -2.62 0.92 -4.74
C THR A 92 -1.77 -0.31 -5.07
N VAL A 93 -0.79 -0.58 -4.21
CA VAL A 93 0.17 -1.67 -4.35
C VAL A 93 0.14 -2.54 -3.09
N VAL A 94 -0.30 -3.79 -3.22
CA VAL A 94 -0.37 -4.76 -2.11
C VAL A 94 0.77 -5.75 -2.21
N LEU A 95 1.46 -6.04 -1.10
CA LEU A 95 2.61 -6.96 -1.04
C LEU A 95 2.23 -8.32 -0.43
N MET A 96 1.11 -8.88 -0.87
CA MET A 96 0.67 -10.22 -0.47
C MET A 96 -0.49 -10.64 -1.37
N LYS A 97 -0.95 -11.89 -1.24
CA LYS A 97 -2.25 -12.30 -1.78
C LYS A 97 -3.36 -11.45 -1.14
N PRO A 98 -4.09 -10.62 -1.91
CA PRO A 98 -5.18 -9.84 -1.34
C PRO A 98 -6.34 -10.76 -0.95
N SER A 99 -7.04 -10.42 0.13
CA SER A 99 -8.28 -11.11 0.53
C SER A 99 -9.53 -10.51 -0.13
N LEU A 100 -9.38 -9.35 -0.78
CA LEU A 100 -10.38 -8.74 -1.64
C LEU A 100 -10.05 -9.04 -3.11
N PRO A 101 -11.00 -8.88 -4.06
CA PRO A 101 -10.73 -9.09 -5.47
C PRO A 101 -9.52 -8.26 -5.94
N ALA A 102 -8.52 -8.91 -6.54
CA ALA A 102 -7.27 -8.28 -6.95
C ALA A 102 -7.47 -7.08 -7.90
N ARG A 103 -8.56 -7.08 -8.68
CA ARG A 103 -8.98 -5.96 -9.55
C ARG A 103 -9.24 -4.64 -8.83
N LEU A 104 -9.40 -4.65 -7.50
CA LEU A 104 -9.56 -3.42 -6.71
C LEU A 104 -8.22 -2.69 -6.51
N PHE A 105 -7.10 -3.39 -6.74
CA PHE A 105 -5.76 -2.86 -6.60
C PHE A 105 -5.11 -2.65 -7.96
N ASP A 106 -4.28 -1.62 -8.08
CA ASP A 106 -3.51 -1.37 -9.30
C ASP A 106 -2.39 -2.42 -9.46
N ALA A 107 -1.79 -2.88 -8.35
CA ALA A 107 -0.81 -3.97 -8.34
C ALA A 107 -0.89 -4.81 -7.05
N CYS A 108 -0.63 -6.11 -7.18
CA CYS A 108 -0.50 -7.08 -6.10
C CYS A 108 0.76 -7.92 -6.35
N PHE A 109 1.80 -7.72 -5.54
CA PHE A 109 2.99 -8.55 -5.55
C PHE A 109 2.75 -9.76 -4.64
N VAL A 110 2.52 -10.91 -5.25
CA VAL A 110 2.12 -12.12 -4.53
C VAL A 110 3.25 -13.15 -4.61
N PRO A 111 3.74 -13.67 -3.46
CA PRO A 111 4.76 -14.72 -3.46
C PRO A 111 4.32 -15.96 -4.24
N MET A 112 5.24 -16.60 -4.97
CA MET A 112 4.93 -17.76 -5.81
C MET A 112 4.36 -18.96 -5.04
N HIS A 113 4.68 -19.07 -3.75
CA HIS A 113 4.14 -20.11 -2.88
C HIS A 113 2.67 -19.87 -2.48
N ASP A 114 2.15 -18.65 -2.64
CA ASP A 114 0.74 -18.36 -2.39
C ASP A 114 -0.12 -18.80 -3.58
N ARG A 115 -0.97 -19.80 -3.34
CA ARG A 115 -1.87 -20.33 -4.38
C ARG A 115 -2.93 -19.30 -4.75
N ILE A 116 -2.92 -18.83 -6.00
CA ILE A 116 -3.97 -17.97 -6.56
C ILE A 116 -4.64 -18.72 -7.71
N TRP A 117 -5.95 -18.91 -7.59
CA TRP A 117 -6.78 -19.56 -8.62
C TRP A 117 -7.28 -18.60 -9.70
N LEU A 118 -7.50 -17.33 -9.33
CA LEU A 118 -8.03 -16.31 -10.23
C LEU A 118 -6.88 -15.51 -10.86
N LYS A 119 -6.80 -15.53 -12.19
CA LYS A 119 -5.88 -14.67 -12.93
C LYS A 119 -6.42 -13.24 -12.94
N SER A 120 -5.57 -12.27 -12.61
CA SER A 120 -5.86 -10.84 -12.70
C SER A 120 -4.62 -10.12 -13.23
N PRO A 121 -4.75 -9.14 -14.13
CA PRO A 121 -3.59 -8.41 -14.68
C PRO A 121 -2.82 -7.65 -13.60
N SER A 122 -3.48 -7.24 -12.51
CA SER A 122 -2.84 -6.59 -11.37
C SER A 122 -1.92 -7.52 -10.55
N ILE A 123 -1.91 -8.84 -10.80
CA ILE A 123 -1.12 -9.79 -10.01
C ILE A 123 0.26 -9.98 -10.65
N HIS A 124 1.29 -9.63 -9.89
CA HIS A 124 2.69 -9.83 -10.22
C HIS A 124 3.27 -10.87 -9.25
N ARG A 125 3.82 -11.98 -9.76
CA ARG A 125 4.39 -13.01 -8.90
C ARG A 125 5.82 -12.65 -8.50
N THR A 126 6.17 -12.91 -7.24
CA THR A 126 7.55 -12.75 -6.71
C THR A 126 8.13 -14.12 -6.33
N GLU A 127 9.42 -14.35 -6.58
CA GLU A 127 10.10 -15.62 -6.25
C GLU A 127 10.13 -15.91 -4.74
N GLY A 128 9.98 -14.87 -3.91
CA GLY A 128 9.87 -14.97 -2.46
C GLY A 128 9.19 -13.74 -1.87
N VAL A 129 9.28 -13.62 -0.54
CA VAL A 129 8.84 -12.42 0.19
C VAL A 129 9.87 -11.31 -0.03
N LEU A 130 9.41 -10.06 -0.20
CA LEU A 130 10.32 -8.91 -0.31
C LEU A 130 11.05 -8.68 1.02
N SER A 131 12.38 -8.68 0.98
CA SER A 131 13.23 -8.46 2.15
C SER A 131 14.18 -7.27 1.93
N ARG A 132 14.62 -6.68 3.04
CA ARG A 132 15.71 -5.69 3.02
C ARG A 132 17.00 -6.38 2.59
N ALA A 133 17.81 -5.67 1.80
CA ALA A 133 19.16 -6.05 1.42
C ALA A 133 20.16 -5.22 2.23
#